data_AF-A0AA43KHH5-F1
#
_entry.id   AF-A0AA43KHH5-F1
#
_cell.length_a   1.000
_cell.length_b   1.000
_cell.length_c   1.000
_cell.angle_alpha   90.00
_cell.angle_beta   90.00
_cell.angle_gamma   90.00
#
_symmetry.space_group_name_H-M   'P 1'
#
loop_
_entity.id
_entity.type
_entity.pdbx_description
1 polymer ?
#
loop_
_entity_poly.entity_id
_entity_poly.type
_entity_poly.pdbx_seq_one_letter_code
_entity_poly.pdbx_strand_id
1 'polypeptide(L)'
;MKLSQLDPLIPLTELKEKLMKLPKNYSLHEDEVIEFLSRRRWPDSNRRIDRTTFWRWRNDNNIEHQKVFTKIDILKLCQICDHYRLDGTRNEYLEIVNNKTELSIKK
;
A
#
# COMPACT_ATOMS: atom_id res chain seq x y z
N MET A 1 16.96 -8.04 -2.09
CA MET A 1 15.67 -7.96 -1.36
C MET A 1 14.61 -7.46 -2.31
N LYS A 2 13.43 -8.09 -2.33
CA LYS A 2 12.25 -7.73 -3.16
C LYS A 2 11.05 -7.44 -2.26
N LEU A 3 10.01 -6.80 -2.79
CA LEU A 3 8.75 -6.53 -2.08
C LEU A 3 8.08 -7.84 -1.67
N SER A 4 8.06 -8.85 -2.53
CA SER A 4 7.49 -10.18 -2.22
C SER A 4 8.16 -10.91 -1.05
N GLN A 5 9.38 -10.51 -0.68
CA GLN A 5 10.14 -11.06 0.45
C GLN A 5 9.88 -10.31 1.76
N LEU A 6 9.18 -9.17 1.72
CA LEU A 6 8.80 -8.45 2.92
C LEU A 6 7.57 -9.10 3.54
N ASP A 7 7.52 -9.11 4.86
CA ASP A 7 6.30 -9.50 5.57
C ASP A 7 5.23 -8.41 5.36
N PRO A 8 4.07 -8.76 4.75
CA PRO A 8 3.02 -7.80 4.45
C PRO A 8 2.28 -7.28 5.69
N LEU A 9 2.45 -7.91 6.86
CA LEU A 9 1.74 -7.55 8.10
C LEU A 9 2.53 -6.63 9.04
N ILE A 10 3.77 -6.28 8.68
CA ILE A 10 4.56 -5.36 9.49
C ILE A 10 3.91 -3.96 9.56
N PRO A 11 4.09 -3.22 10.66
CA PRO A 11 3.62 -1.84 10.79
C PRO A 11 4.15 -0.93 9.67
N LEU A 12 3.38 0.10 9.30
CA LEU A 12 3.76 1.03 8.22
C LEU A 12 5.11 1.73 8.48
N THR A 13 5.46 1.98 9.75
CA THR A 13 6.78 2.49 10.16
C THR A 13 7.91 1.56 9.77
N GLU A 14 7.79 0.28 10.12
CA GLU A 14 8.80 -0.72 9.78
C GLU A 14 8.84 -0.96 8.26
N LEU A 15 7.67 -0.98 7.61
CA LEU A 15 7.57 -1.10 6.16
C LEU A 15 8.33 0.02 5.45
N LYS A 16 8.20 1.26 5.92
CA LYS A 16 8.95 2.41 5.37
C LYS A 16 10.46 2.15 5.40
N GLU A 17 10.99 1.67 6.52
CA GLU A 17 12.42 1.34 6.63
C GLU A 17 12.84 0.20 5.69
N LYS A 18 12.03 -0.85 5.59
CA LYS A 18 12.30 -2.00 4.71
C LYS A 18 12.25 -1.60 3.23
N LEU A 19 11.29 -0.77 2.83
CA LEU A 19 11.20 -0.23 1.46
C LEU A 19 12.44 0.61 1.13
N MET A 20 12.96 1.40 2.07
CA MET A 20 14.18 2.19 1.86
C MET A 20 15.41 1.30 1.61
N LYS A 21 15.46 0.10 2.21
CA LYS A 21 16.52 -0.90 2.00
C LYS A 21 16.41 -1.66 0.67
N LEU A 22 15.33 -1.48 -0.11
CA LEU A 22 15.24 -2.06 -1.45
C LEU A 22 16.30 -1.47 -2.39
N PRO A 23 16.90 -2.28 -3.30
CA PRO A 23 17.93 -1.81 -4.23
C PRO A 23 17.47 -0.58 -5.04
N LYS A 24 18.40 0.33 -5.38
CA LYS A 24 18.06 1.57 -6.11
C LYS A 24 17.51 1.32 -7.52
N ASN A 25 17.91 0.21 -8.15
CA ASN A 25 17.47 -0.21 -9.48
C ASN A 25 16.25 -1.16 -9.44
N TYR A 26 15.63 -1.34 -8.28
CA TYR A 26 14.49 -2.22 -8.13
C TYR A 26 13.19 -1.50 -8.50
N SER A 27 12.44 -2.09 -9.43
CA SER A 27 11.16 -1.57 -9.91
C SER A 27 10.01 -2.30 -9.22
N LEU A 28 9.10 -1.53 -8.63
CA LEU A 28 7.88 -2.04 -8.00
C LEU A 28 6.80 -2.14 -9.07
N HIS A 29 6.54 -3.34 -9.59
CA HIS A 29 5.57 -3.57 -10.66
C HIS A 29 4.17 -3.84 -10.11
N GLU A 30 3.14 -3.45 -10.89
CA GLU A 30 1.74 -3.58 -10.51
C GLU A 30 1.37 -4.97 -9.95
N ASP A 31 1.73 -6.05 -10.63
CA ASP A 31 1.36 -7.39 -10.17
C ASP A 31 1.96 -7.74 -8.81
N GLU A 32 3.22 -7.34 -8.57
CA GLU A 32 3.89 -7.55 -7.29
C GLU A 32 3.25 -6.70 -6.17
N VAL A 33 2.86 -5.46 -6.50
CA VAL A 33 2.18 -4.56 -5.57
C VAL A 33 0.80 -5.11 -5.22
N ILE A 34 0.01 -5.56 -6.21
CA ILE A 34 -1.30 -6.16 -5.97
C ILE A 34 -1.17 -7.42 -5.12
N GLU A 35 -0.19 -8.28 -5.39
CA GLU A 35 0.05 -9.49 -4.59
C GLU A 35 0.39 -9.14 -3.14
N PHE A 36 1.31 -8.20 -2.93
CA PHE A 36 1.69 -7.74 -1.59
C PHE A 36 0.49 -7.15 -0.82
N LEU A 37 -0.28 -6.27 -1.46
CA LEU A 37 -1.46 -5.65 -0.84
C LEU A 37 -2.57 -6.67 -0.57
N SER A 38 -2.74 -7.68 -1.43
CA SER A 38 -3.74 -8.74 -1.23
C SER A 38 -3.43 -9.56 0.02
N ARG A 39 -2.15 -9.95 0.21
CA ARG A 39 -1.68 -10.63 1.42
C ARG A 39 -1.78 -9.76 2.67
N ARG A 40 -1.57 -8.44 2.52
CA ARG A 40 -1.79 -7.50 3.63
C ARG A 40 -3.27 -7.42 4.00
N ARG A 41 -4.19 -7.35 3.03
CA ARG A 41 -5.64 -7.20 3.24
C ARG A 41 -6.28 -8.44 3.83
N TRP A 42 -5.95 -9.61 3.30
CA TRP A 42 -6.53 -10.90 3.69
C TRP A 42 -5.42 -11.90 4.00
N PRO A 43 -4.75 -11.79 5.17
CA PRO A 43 -3.62 -12.67 5.51
C PRO A 43 -4.01 -14.15 5.55
N ASP A 44 -5.25 -14.44 5.93
CA ASP A 44 -5.76 -15.81 6.08
C ASP A 44 -6.49 -16.33 4.83
N SER A 45 -6.36 -15.66 3.68
CA SER A 45 -7.09 -16.02 2.46
C SER A 45 -6.28 -15.81 1.18
N ASN A 46 -6.57 -16.62 0.16
CA ASN A 46 -6.03 -16.45 -1.20
C ASN A 46 -6.81 -15.42 -2.03
N ARG A 47 -7.57 -14.52 -1.38
CA ARG A 47 -8.29 -13.44 -2.06
C ARG A 47 -7.29 -12.46 -2.66
N ARG A 48 -7.62 -11.97 -3.86
CA ARG A 48 -6.82 -10.97 -4.57
C ARG A 48 -7.60 -9.67 -4.68
N ILE A 49 -6.93 -8.54 -4.52
CA ILE A 49 -7.51 -7.24 -4.82
C ILE A 49 -7.78 -7.21 -6.32
N ASP A 50 -9.04 -6.98 -6.69
CA ASP A 50 -9.40 -6.89 -8.09
C ASP A 50 -8.87 -5.60 -8.71
N ARG A 51 -8.68 -5.63 -10.04
CA ARG A 51 -8.13 -4.50 -10.79
C ARG A 51 -8.95 -3.22 -10.63
N THR A 52 -10.27 -3.31 -10.52
CA THR A 52 -11.15 -2.15 -10.39
C THR A 52 -10.95 -1.46 -9.03
N THR A 53 -10.90 -2.24 -7.95
CA THR A 53 -10.60 -1.73 -6.61
C THR A 53 -9.21 -1.10 -6.57
N PHE A 54 -8.19 -1.78 -7.10
CA PHE A 54 -6.84 -1.25 -7.16
C PHE A 54 -6.76 0.06 -7.95
N TRP A 55 -7.47 0.14 -9.07
CA TRP A 55 -7.53 1.33 -9.91
C TRP A 55 -8.20 2.52 -9.19
N ARG A 56 -9.29 2.27 -8.45
CA ARG A 56 -9.94 3.30 -7.62
C ARG A 56 -8.99 3.86 -6.57
N TRP A 57 -8.27 3.00 -5.85
CA TRP A 57 -7.30 3.44 -4.83
C TRP A 57 -6.21 4.34 -5.42
N ARG A 58 -5.74 4.01 -6.63
CA ARG A 58 -4.76 4.85 -7.35
C ARG A 58 -5.35 6.22 -7.72
N ASN A 59 -6.50 6.23 -8.37
CA ASN A 59 -7.16 7.47 -8.80
C ASN A 59 -7.45 8.39 -7.62
N ASP A 60 -8.01 7.87 -6.53
CA ASP A 60 -8.36 8.64 -5.34
C ASP A 60 -7.13 9.30 -4.70
N ASN A 61 -5.94 8.73 -4.92
CA ASN A 61 -4.68 9.19 -4.32
C ASN A 61 -3.74 9.87 -5.32
N ASN A 62 -4.20 10.18 -6.53
CA ASN A 62 -3.40 10.77 -7.60
C ASN A 62 -2.12 9.97 -7.92
N ILE A 63 -2.16 8.64 -7.74
CA ILE A 63 -1.06 7.77 -8.18
C ILE A 63 -1.21 7.59 -9.68
N GLU A 64 -0.30 8.20 -10.44
CA GLU A 64 -0.32 8.18 -11.90
C GLU A 64 -0.42 6.75 -12.45
N HIS A 65 -0.97 6.60 -13.65
CA HIS A 65 -1.21 5.32 -14.33
C HIS A 65 0.08 4.69 -14.89
N GLN A 66 1.19 4.84 -14.18
CA GLN A 66 2.48 4.28 -14.51
C GLN A 66 2.51 2.77 -14.21
N LYS A 67 3.39 2.03 -14.92
CA LYS A 67 3.62 0.60 -14.69
C LYS A 67 4.56 0.32 -13.51
N VAL A 68 5.19 1.37 -12.95
CA VAL A 68 6.16 1.28 -11.86
C VAL A 68 5.72 2.21 -10.75
N PHE A 69 5.72 1.70 -9.52
CA PHE A 69 5.32 2.42 -8.32
C PHE A 69 6.54 2.98 -7.60
N THR A 70 6.40 4.15 -6.99
CA THR A 70 7.39 4.67 -6.06
C THR A 70 7.21 4.03 -4.68
N LYS A 71 8.25 4.09 -3.84
CA LYS A 71 8.16 3.61 -2.45
C LYS A 71 7.07 4.33 -1.65
N ILE A 72 6.79 5.59 -1.97
CA ILE A 72 5.74 6.40 -1.34
C ILE A 72 4.36 5.87 -1.75
N ASP A 73 4.17 5.53 -3.02
CA ASP A 73 2.91 4.95 -3.50
C ASP A 73 2.59 3.65 -2.76
N ILE A 74 3.60 2.79 -2.52
CA ILE A 74 3.41 1.55 -1.77
C ILE A 74 2.94 1.83 -0.35
N LEU A 75 3.56 2.79 0.35
CA LEU A 75 3.16 3.15 1.71
C LEU A 75 1.72 3.66 1.74
N LYS A 76 1.34 4.51 0.78
CA LYS A 76 -0.02 5.04 0.66
C LYS A 76 -1.03 3.93 0.40
N LEU A 77 -0.74 3.04 -0.54
CA LEU A 77 -1.59 1.89 -0.85
C LEU A 77 -1.70 0.92 0.34
N CYS A 78 -0.64 0.74 1.12
CA CYS A 78 -0.68 -0.08 2.34
C CYS A 78 -1.55 0.56 3.43
N GLN A 79 -1.51 1.89 3.57
CA GLN A 79 -2.37 2.62 4.51
C GLN A 79 -3.86 2.47 4.16
N ILE A 80 -4.21 2.58 2.88
CA ILE A 80 -5.57 2.33 2.38
C ILE A 80 -5.97 0.86 2.59
N CYS A 81 -5.04 -0.06 2.33
CA CYS A 81 -5.25 -1.48 2.53
C CYS A 81 -5.57 -1.81 4.00
N ASP A 82 -4.81 -1.25 4.94
CA ASP A 82 -5.05 -1.42 6.38
C ASP A 82 -6.42 -0.88 6.80
N HIS A 83 -6.80 0.28 6.28
CA HIS A 83 -8.11 0.87 6.52
C HIS A 83 -9.26 -0.09 6.14
N TYR A 84 -9.20 -0.69 4.94
CA TYR A 84 -10.22 -1.65 4.51
C TYR A 84 -10.11 -3.03 5.16
N ARG A 85 -8.97 -3.38 5.75
CA ARG A 85 -8.78 -4.63 6.49
C ARG A 85 -9.38 -4.55 7.90
N LEU A 86 -9.31 -3.37 8.52
CA LEU A 86 -9.77 -3.12 9.88
C LEU A 86 -11.21 -2.58 9.91
N ASP A 87 -11.95 -2.69 8.80
CA ASP A 87 -13.31 -2.15 8.64
C ASP A 87 -13.44 -0.67 9.04
N GLY A 88 -12.47 0.15 8.63
CA GLY A 88 -12.43 1.56 8.95
C GLY A 88 -13.62 2.35 8.36
N THR A 89 -13.85 3.53 8.94
CA THR A 89 -14.95 4.42 8.57
C THR A 89 -14.65 5.29 7.35
N ARG A 90 -15.69 5.75 6.64
CA ARG A 90 -15.53 6.68 5.52
C ARG A 90 -14.73 7.94 5.88
N ASN A 91 -14.85 8.45 7.10
CA ASN A 91 -14.11 9.64 7.53
C ASN A 91 -12.60 9.35 7.62
N GLU A 92 -12.20 8.19 8.15
CA GLU A 92 -10.79 7.77 8.17
C GLU A 92 -10.24 7.57 6.75
N TYR A 93 -11.05 7.05 5.82
CA TYR A 93 -10.65 6.98 4.41
C TYR A 93 -10.40 8.38 3.82
N LEU A 94 -11.31 9.33 4.08
CA LEU A 94 -11.15 10.71 3.62
C LEU A 94 -9.94 11.39 4.27
N GLU A 95 -9.64 11.11 5.54
CA GLU A 95 -8.42 11.59 6.19
C GLU A 95 -7.16 11.02 5.52
N ILE A 96 -7.17 9.74 5.15
CA ILE A 96 -6.06 9.14 4.39
C ILE A 96 -5.91 9.85 3.04
N VAL A 97 -6.97 9.98 2.27
CA VAL A 97 -6.93 10.60 0.94
C VAL A 97 -6.50 12.08 1.01
N ASN A 98 -7.04 12.84 1.98
CA ASN A 98 -6.80 14.27 2.11
C ASN A 98 -5.46 14.61 2.77
N ASN A 99 -4.90 13.72 3.60
CA ASN A 99 -3.54 13.89 4.12
C ASN A 99 -2.52 13.63 3.01
N LYS A 100 -2.20 14.69 2.28
CA LYS A 100 -1.04 14.77 1.36
C LYS A 100 0.30 14.85 2.11
N THR A 101 0.27 15.08 3.42
CA THR A 101 1.46 15.39 4.20
C THR A 101 1.54 14.46 5.41
N GLU A 102 2.57 13.62 5.36
CA GLU A 102 3.20 12.87 6.45
C GLU A 102 2.32 11.87 7.23
N LEU A 103 2.78 10.61 7.20
CA LEU A 103 2.46 9.52 8.12
C LEU A 103 2.60 9.97 9.58
N SER A 104 1.67 10.79 10.05
CA SER A 104 1.53 11.18 11.44
C SER A 104 0.79 10.04 12.12
N ILE A 105 1.55 8.99 12.42
CA ILE A 105 1.15 8.02 13.42
C ILE A 105 1.03 8.81 14.71
N LYS A 106 -0.20 9.21 15.04
CA LYS A 106 -0.52 9.63 16.39
C LYS A 106 -0.29 8.40 17.27
N LYS A 107 0.72 8.52 18.11
CA LYS A 107 1.11 7.58 19.15
C LYS A 107 0.08 7.61 20.28
#